data_AF-A0A7V6Y400-F1
#
_entry.id   AF-A0A7V6Y400-F1
#
_cell.length_a   1.000
_cell.length_b   1.000
_cell.length_c   1.000
_cell.angle_alpha   90.00
_cell.angle_beta   90.00
_cell.angle_gamma   90.00
#
_symmetry.space_group_name_H-M   'P 1'
#
loop_
_entity.id
_entity.type
_entity.pdbx_description
1 polymer ?
#
loop_
_entity_poly.entity_id
_entity_poly.type
_entity_poly.pdbx_seq_one_letter_code
_entity_poly.pdbx_strand_id
1 'polypeptide(L)'
;MKLKGMILTSLLIAIGLVLHYIVPPIVGGMKPDFLLAMLFVALYIDNTPKNALVAGLLAGIFSALTTGFPGGQIANMVDKFVTAFAVMAMIKVLANFNSNLTVLFTAFVGTVLSGVVFLQTALFVVGSLPLAFPVLFTTIVIPTALINTVATFLCYKVVFSAKDMITHKA
;
A
#
# COMPACT_ATOMS: atom_id res chain seq x y z
N MET A 1 -17.84 -4.79 7.97
CA MET A 1 -16.92 -5.90 7.76
C MET A 1 -17.45 -7.14 8.45
N LYS A 2 -17.35 -8.29 7.79
CA LYS A 2 -17.62 -9.60 8.41
C LYS A 2 -16.30 -10.15 9.01
N LEU A 3 -16.39 -11.01 10.02
CA LEU A 3 -15.21 -11.59 10.70
C LEU A 3 -14.18 -12.18 9.73
N LYS A 4 -14.63 -12.97 8.75
CA LYS A 4 -13.77 -13.56 7.70
C LYS A 4 -12.98 -12.50 6.93
N GLY A 5 -13.60 -11.36 6.62
CA GLY A 5 -12.95 -10.24 5.92
C GLY A 5 -11.87 -9.57 6.78
N MET A 6 -12.15 -9.38 8.08
CA MET A 6 -11.15 -8.86 9.02
C MET A 6 -9.93 -9.78 9.12
N ILE A 7 -10.15 -11.09 9.23
CA ILE A 7 -9.07 -12.08 9.29
C ILE A 7 -8.21 -12.04 8.02
N LEU A 8 -8.84 -12.00 6.84
CA LEU A 8 -8.12 -11.91 5.57
C LEU A 8 -7.31 -10.62 5.46
N THR A 9 -7.88 -9.48 5.83
CA THR A 9 -7.15 -8.20 5.85
C THR A 9 -5.95 -8.30 6.79
N SER A 10 -6.12 -8.73 8.04
CA SER A 10 -5.01 -8.86 8.99
C SER A 10 -3.91 -9.78 8.48
N LEU A 11 -4.29 -10.91 7.86
CA LEU A 11 -3.33 -11.86 7.27
C LEU A 11 -2.53 -11.22 6.13
N LEU A 12 -3.20 -10.51 5.21
CA LEU A 12 -2.52 -9.82 4.10
C LEU A 12 -1.57 -8.74 4.59
N ILE A 13 -1.99 -7.94 5.57
CA ILE A 13 -1.14 -6.91 6.17
C ILE A 13 0.09 -7.56 6.85
N ALA A 14 -0.08 -8.67 7.55
CA ALA A 14 1.03 -9.41 8.16
C ALA A 14 2.01 -9.97 7.10
N ILE A 15 1.50 -10.53 6.00
CA ILE A 15 2.33 -10.97 4.87
C ILE A 15 3.11 -9.78 4.29
N GLY A 16 2.44 -8.64 4.10
CA GLY A 16 3.06 -7.41 3.62
C GLY A 16 4.20 -6.94 4.51
N LEU A 17 4.04 -7.04 5.83
CA LEU A 17 5.08 -6.70 6.81
C LEU A 17 6.31 -7.61 6.68
N VAL A 18 6.09 -8.93 6.58
CA VAL A 18 7.18 -9.89 6.42
C VAL A 18 7.95 -9.63 5.12
N LEU A 19 7.24 -9.40 4.02
CA LEU A 19 7.87 -9.06 2.74
C LEU A 19 8.65 -7.74 2.82
N HIS A 20 8.08 -6.72 3.45
CA HIS A 20 8.74 -5.42 3.66
C HIS A 20 10.03 -5.56 4.49
N TYR A 21 10.05 -6.47 5.46
CA TYR A 21 11.22 -6.70 6.31
C TYR A 21 12.37 -7.34 5.54
N ILE A 22 12.08 -8.32 4.67
CA ILE A 22 13.08 -9.08 3.89
C ILE A 22 13.70 -8.24 2.77
N VAL A 23 12.95 -7.27 2.23
CA VAL A 23 13.39 -6.49 1.07
C VAL A 23 14.47 -5.48 1.47
N PRO A 24 15.60 -5.45 0.75
CA PRO A 24 16.69 -4.51 1.05
C PRO A 24 16.31 -3.07 0.68
N PRO A 25 16.83 -2.06 1.42
CA PRO A 25 16.70 -0.66 1.03
C PRO A 25 17.35 -0.37 -0.32
N ILE A 26 16.80 0.61 -1.03
CA ILE A 26 17.38 1.17 -2.26
C ILE A 26 18.08 2.50 -1.90
N VAL A 27 17.64 3.64 -2.45
CA VAL A 27 18.25 4.96 -2.24
C VAL A 27 17.65 5.63 -1.00
N GLY A 28 18.50 6.27 -0.19
CA GLY A 28 18.06 7.07 0.96
C GLY A 28 17.37 6.28 2.08
N GLY A 29 17.62 4.97 2.16
CA GLY A 29 17.01 4.08 3.15
C GLY A 29 15.55 3.71 2.86
N MET A 30 14.97 4.13 1.74
CA MET A 30 13.62 3.73 1.33
C MET A 30 13.62 2.39 0.61
N LYS A 31 12.58 1.59 0.90
CA LYS A 31 12.35 0.25 0.35
C LYS A 31 11.12 0.25 -0.54
N PRO A 32 11.05 -0.63 -1.57
CA PRO A 32 9.81 -0.95 -2.23
C PRO A 32 8.77 -1.42 -1.22
N ASP A 33 7.58 -0.83 -1.27
CA ASP A 33 6.58 -0.99 -0.22
C ASP A 33 5.62 -2.15 -0.53
N PHE A 34 6.03 -3.37 -0.20
CA PHE A 34 5.19 -4.56 -0.32
C PHE A 34 4.02 -4.59 0.67
N LEU A 35 4.12 -3.85 1.78
CA LEU A 35 3.01 -3.66 2.71
C LEU A 35 1.89 -2.87 2.05
N LEU A 36 2.25 -1.84 1.27
CA LEU A 36 1.30 -1.08 0.44
C LEU A 36 0.63 -1.96 -0.62
N ALA A 37 1.39 -2.86 -1.25
CA ALA A 37 0.83 -3.80 -2.22
C ALA A 37 -0.25 -4.70 -1.59
N MET A 38 0.01 -5.23 -0.39
CA MET A 38 -0.97 -6.04 0.35
C MET A 38 -2.15 -5.24 0.88
N LEU A 39 -1.94 -3.98 1.28
CA LEU A 39 -3.01 -3.05 1.62
C LEU A 39 -4.00 -2.91 0.45
N PHE A 40 -3.51 -2.74 -0.78
CA PHE A 40 -4.38 -2.60 -1.95
C PHE A 40 -5.17 -3.89 -2.20
N VAL A 41 -4.52 -5.05 -2.12
CA VAL A 41 -5.21 -6.35 -2.27
C VAL A 41 -6.27 -6.53 -1.19
N ALA A 42 -6.01 -6.13 0.06
CA ALA A 42 -6.99 -6.18 1.13
C ALA A 42 -8.21 -5.27 0.86
N LEU A 43 -8.00 -4.10 0.26
CA LEU A 43 -9.08 -3.21 -0.18
C LEU A 43 -9.87 -3.77 -1.35
N TYR A 44 -9.26 -4.55 -2.24
CA TYR A 44 -9.97 -5.28 -3.28
C TYR A 44 -10.82 -6.43 -2.74
N ILE A 45 -10.44 -7.04 -1.61
CA ILE A 45 -11.25 -8.05 -0.93
C ILE A 45 -12.46 -7.41 -0.24
N ASP A 46 -12.25 -6.30 0.47
CA ASP A 46 -13.29 -5.55 1.18
C ASP A 46 -13.04 -4.04 1.03
N ASN A 47 -13.79 -3.38 0.15
CA ASN A 47 -13.69 -1.94 -0.09
C ASN A 47 -14.65 -1.12 0.81
N THR A 48 -15.03 -1.65 1.97
CA THR A 48 -15.83 -0.89 2.95
C THR A 48 -14.97 0.13 3.69
N PRO A 49 -15.53 1.30 4.08
CA PRO A 49 -14.79 2.32 4.85
C PRO A 49 -14.21 1.78 6.16
N LYS A 50 -14.89 0.82 6.79
CA LYS A 50 -14.40 0.13 7.99
C LYS A 50 -13.11 -0.65 7.70
N ASN A 51 -13.03 -1.34 6.55
CA ASN A 51 -11.82 -2.06 6.17
C ASN A 51 -10.70 -1.10 5.79
N ALA A 52 -11.00 -0.02 5.06
CA ALA A 52 -10.01 1.01 4.75
C ALA A 52 -9.39 1.63 6.00
N LEU A 53 -10.21 1.91 7.02
CA LEU A 53 -9.74 2.39 8.32
C LEU A 53 -8.79 1.37 8.97
N VAL A 54 -9.22 0.12 9.13
CA VAL A 54 -8.44 -0.92 9.81
C VAL A 54 -7.14 -1.23 9.06
N ALA A 55 -7.24 -1.48 7.74
CA ALA A 55 -6.10 -1.81 6.91
C ALA A 55 -5.10 -0.65 6.83
N GLY A 56 -5.59 0.58 6.67
CA GLY A 56 -4.75 1.79 6.64
C GLY A 56 -4.05 2.04 7.98
N LEU A 57 -4.74 1.89 9.11
CA LEU A 57 -4.14 2.01 10.44
C LEU A 57 -3.08 0.94 10.69
N LEU A 58 -3.38 -0.33 10.41
CA LEU A 58 -2.42 -1.42 10.61
C LEU A 58 -1.19 -1.26 9.71
N ALA A 59 -1.38 -0.94 8.43
CA ALA A 59 -0.28 -0.66 7.51
C ALA A 59 0.54 0.56 7.96
N GLY A 60 -0.12 1.62 8.43
CA GLY A 60 0.53 2.81 8.97
C GLY A 60 1.38 2.52 10.19
N ILE A 61 0.84 1.79 11.16
CA ILE A 61 1.57 1.35 12.36
C ILE A 61 2.79 0.52 11.97
N PHE A 62 2.61 -0.52 11.16
CA PHE A 62 3.71 -1.42 10.82
C PHE A 62 4.80 -0.77 9.96
N SER A 63 4.43 0.10 9.03
CA SER A 63 5.40 0.88 8.27
C SER A 63 6.12 1.91 9.15
N ALA A 64 5.41 2.54 10.10
CA ALA A 64 6.03 3.45 11.06
C ALA A 64 7.02 2.74 11.99
N LEU A 65 6.74 1.50 12.40
CA LEU A 65 7.63 0.70 13.25
C LEU A 65 8.89 0.21 12.52
N THR A 66 8.85 0.10 11.19
CA THR A 66 9.94 -0.51 10.40
C THR A 66 10.72 0.49 9.55
N THR A 67 10.25 1.74 9.45
CA THR A 67 10.92 2.78 8.66
C THR A 67 12.22 3.26 9.28
N GLY A 68 13.26 3.40 8.46
CA GLY A 68 14.51 4.08 8.81
C GLY A 68 14.57 5.52 8.31
N PHE A 69 13.54 6.01 7.60
CA PHE A 69 13.55 7.34 7.01
C PHE A 69 13.30 8.43 8.08
N PRO A 70 14.04 9.55 8.09
CA PRO A 70 13.81 10.66 9.02
C PRO A 70 12.37 11.18 8.94
N GLY A 71 11.68 11.30 10.07
CA GLY A 71 10.26 11.68 10.11
C GLY A 71 9.30 10.62 9.57
N GLY A 72 9.80 9.45 9.18
CA GLY A 72 9.05 8.38 8.54
C GLY A 72 7.95 7.78 9.42
N GLN A 73 8.05 7.85 10.75
CA GLN A 73 7.04 7.32 11.65
C GLN A 73 5.70 8.06 11.49
N ILE A 74 5.74 9.39 11.52
CA ILE A 74 4.55 10.23 11.34
C ILE A 74 4.11 10.19 9.87
N ALA A 75 5.06 10.28 8.93
CA ALA A 75 4.77 10.26 7.51
C ALA A 75 4.04 8.97 7.09
N ASN A 76 4.47 7.80 7.56
CA ASN A 76 3.80 6.52 7.27
C ASN A 76 2.39 6.43 7.86
N MET A 77 2.17 6.96 9.07
CA MET A 77 0.84 6.95 9.67
C MET A 77 -0.16 7.75 8.83
N VAL A 78 0.24 8.96 8.41
CA VAL A 78 -0.58 9.83 7.58
C VAL A 78 -0.77 9.25 6.18
N ASP A 79 0.32 8.83 5.54
CA ASP A 79 0.30 8.22 4.21
C ASP A 79 -0.64 7.02 4.16
N LYS A 80 -0.44 5.99 4.98
CA LYS A 80 -1.23 4.76 4.85
C LYS A 80 -2.70 4.98 5.16
N PHE A 81 -3.02 5.90 6.05
CA PHE A 81 -4.39 6.31 6.30
C PHE A 81 -5.00 6.99 5.06
N VAL A 82 -4.37 8.04 4.53
CA VAL A 82 -4.87 8.80 3.37
C VAL A 82 -4.95 7.91 2.13
N THR A 83 -3.91 7.15 1.87
CA THR A 83 -3.81 6.25 0.72
C THR A 83 -4.86 5.14 0.76
N ALA A 84 -5.15 4.56 1.93
CA ALA A 84 -6.18 3.52 2.04
C ALA A 84 -7.57 4.04 1.62
N PHE A 85 -7.94 5.24 2.07
CA PHE A 85 -9.22 5.85 1.69
C PHE A 85 -9.24 6.29 0.23
N ALA A 86 -8.14 6.86 -0.27
CA ALA A 86 -8.03 7.26 -1.66
C ALA A 86 -8.15 6.06 -2.62
N VAL A 87 -7.45 4.97 -2.32
CA VAL A 87 -7.51 3.73 -3.13
C VAL A 87 -8.87 3.06 -3.02
N MET A 88 -9.48 3.02 -1.83
CA MET A 88 -10.86 2.56 -1.68
C MET A 88 -11.82 3.36 -2.58
N ALA A 89 -11.67 4.69 -2.63
CA ALA A 89 -12.48 5.54 -3.49
C ALA A 89 -12.22 5.25 -4.98
N MET A 90 -10.96 5.13 -5.38
CA MET A 90 -10.60 4.77 -6.76
C MET A 90 -11.19 3.41 -7.18
N ILE A 91 -11.13 2.39 -6.32
CA ILE A 91 -11.73 1.07 -6.57
C ILE A 91 -13.24 1.19 -6.82
N LYS A 92 -13.96 2.02 -6.04
CA LYS A 92 -15.40 2.22 -6.20
C LYS A 92 -15.75 2.96 -7.48
N VAL A 93 -15.01 4.02 -7.82
CA VAL A 93 -15.22 4.79 -9.06
C VAL A 93 -14.95 3.92 -10.29
N LEU A 94 -13.95 3.06 -10.22
CA LEU A 94 -13.51 2.20 -11.33
C LEU A 94 -14.19 0.82 -11.34
N ALA A 95 -15.25 0.62 -10.54
CA ALA A 95 -15.89 -0.68 -10.38
C ALA A 95 -16.52 -1.23 -11.69
N ASN A 96 -16.87 -0.34 -12.62
CA ASN A 96 -17.47 -0.71 -13.91
C ASN A 96 -16.44 -1.00 -15.03
N PHE A 97 -15.14 -0.83 -14.74
CA PHE A 97 -14.07 -1.09 -15.71
C PHE A 97 -13.53 -2.51 -15.57
N ASN A 98 -12.69 -2.93 -16.52
CA ASN A 98 -12.02 -4.22 -16.47
C ASN A 98 -11.19 -4.35 -15.18
N SER A 99 -11.45 -5.41 -14.40
CA SER A 99 -10.84 -5.62 -13.08
C SER A 99 -9.30 -5.61 -13.11
N ASN A 100 -8.69 -6.18 -14.14
CA ASN A 100 -7.22 -6.21 -14.26
C ASN A 100 -6.65 -4.81 -14.51
N LEU A 101 -7.30 -4.03 -15.39
CA LEU A 101 -6.89 -2.65 -15.67
C LEU A 101 -7.09 -1.76 -14.43
N THR A 102 -8.20 -1.95 -13.71
CA THR A 102 -8.47 -1.23 -12.47
C THR A 102 -7.40 -1.52 -11.41
N VAL A 103 -6.94 -2.77 -11.27
CA VAL A 103 -5.85 -3.12 -10.34
C VAL A 103 -4.53 -2.47 -10.75
N LEU A 104 -4.16 -2.51 -12.03
CA LEU A 104 -2.92 -1.89 -12.51
C LEU A 104 -2.94 -0.37 -12.29
N PHE A 105 -4.06 0.27 -12.62
CA PHE A 105 -4.22 1.71 -12.47
C PHE A 105 -4.18 2.14 -11.01
N THR A 106 -4.96 1.49 -10.13
CA THR A 106 -4.99 1.83 -8.71
C THR A 106 -3.66 1.54 -8.02
N ALA A 107 -2.94 0.48 -8.42
CA ALA A 107 -1.63 0.17 -7.87
C ALA A 107 -0.60 1.24 -8.24
N PHE A 108 -0.56 1.68 -9.50
CA PHE A 108 0.36 2.72 -9.94
C PHE A 108 0.02 4.07 -9.29
N VAL A 109 -1.21 4.56 -9.51
CA VAL A 109 -1.65 5.88 -9.03
C VAL A 109 -1.68 5.93 -7.51
N GLY A 110 -2.12 4.86 -6.86
CA GLY A 110 -2.12 4.75 -5.40
C GLY A 110 -0.71 4.77 -4.82
N THR A 111 0.27 4.14 -5.47
CA THR A 111 1.67 4.19 -5.00
C THR A 111 2.29 5.56 -5.22
N VAL A 112 2.01 6.23 -6.34
CA VAL A 112 2.47 7.61 -6.55
C VAL A 112 1.85 8.55 -5.52
N LEU A 113 0.54 8.47 -5.29
CA LEU A 113 -0.15 9.25 -4.26
C LEU A 113 0.45 9.00 -2.88
N SER A 114 0.69 7.73 -2.53
CA SER A 114 1.33 7.34 -1.28
C SER A 114 2.71 7.97 -1.12
N GLY A 115 3.55 7.89 -2.15
CA GLY A 115 4.87 8.50 -2.16
C GLY A 115 4.83 10.02 -2.00
N VAL A 116 3.89 10.70 -2.67
CA VAL A 116 3.72 12.17 -2.53
C VAL A 116 3.28 12.53 -1.12
N VAL A 117 2.27 11.86 -0.57
CA VAL A 117 1.79 12.13 0.79
C VAL A 117 2.90 11.86 1.81
N PHE A 118 3.60 10.74 1.68
CA PHE A 118 4.73 10.39 2.54
C PHE A 118 5.82 11.46 2.52
N LEU A 119 6.34 11.82 1.34
CA LEU A 119 7.43 12.79 1.20
C LEU A 119 7.01 14.18 1.69
N GLN A 120 5.77 14.59 1.40
CA GLN A 120 5.27 15.89 1.83
C GLN A 120 5.11 15.95 3.35
N THR A 121 4.55 14.90 3.98
CA THR A 121 4.43 14.84 5.45
C THR A 121 5.81 14.78 6.10
N ALA A 122 6.74 14.00 5.56
CA ALA A 122 8.11 13.95 6.07
C ALA A 122 8.80 15.34 6.01
N LEU A 123 8.58 16.09 4.93
CA LEU A 123 9.11 17.46 4.78
C LEU A 123 8.56 18.41 5.84
N PHE A 124 7.27 18.33 6.14
CA PHE A 124 6.66 19.14 7.19
C PHE A 124 7.17 18.76 8.60
N VAL A 125 7.42 17.48 8.85
CA VAL A 125 7.85 16.99 10.17
C VAL A 125 9.32 17.30 10.45
N VAL A 126 10.20 17.09 9.46
CA VAL A 126 11.66 17.22 9.64
C VAL A 126 12.15 18.63 9.27
N GLY A 127 11.37 19.39 8.50
CA GLY A 127 11.73 20.73 8.01
C GLY A 127 12.78 20.72 6.88
N SER A 128 13.56 19.65 6.76
CA SER A 128 14.51 19.42 5.67
C SER A 128 14.57 17.93 5.34
N LEU A 129 14.64 17.58 4.05
CA LEU A 129 14.89 16.19 3.64
C LEU A 129 16.37 16.01 3.31
N PRO A 130 16.98 14.84 3.64
CA PRO A 130 18.36 14.53 3.28
C PRO A 130 18.65 14.69 1.78
N LEU A 131 17.62 14.59 0.95
CA LEU A 131 17.64 14.78 -0.49
C LEU A 131 16.48 15.72 -0.87
N ALA A 132 16.70 16.62 -1.83
CA ALA A 132 15.64 17.52 -2.30
C ALA A 132 14.44 16.70 -2.82
N PHE A 133 13.21 17.13 -2.50
CA PHE A 133 11.96 16.44 -2.87
C PHE A 133 11.92 15.92 -4.33
N PRO A 134 12.31 16.71 -5.36
CA PRO A 134 12.28 16.24 -6.75
C PRO A 134 13.18 15.03 -7.00
N VAL A 135 14.33 14.96 -6.32
CA VAL A 135 15.26 13.83 -6.44
C VAL A 135 14.58 12.57 -5.88
N LEU A 136 14.09 12.62 -4.64
CA LEU A 136 13.43 11.46 -4.01
C LEU A 136 12.19 10.99 -4.79
N PHE A 137 11.41 11.93 -5.32
CA PHE A 137 10.24 11.62 -6.14
C PHE A 137 10.64 10.83 -7.40
N THR A 138 11.60 11.35 -8.16
CA THR A 138 12.04 10.73 -9.42
C THR A 138 12.80 9.42 -9.21
N THR A 139 13.67 9.34 -8.20
CA THR A 139 14.54 8.17 -7.98
C THR A 139 13.93 7.09 -7.13
N ILE A 140 12.84 7.36 -6.40
CA ILE A 140 12.24 6.39 -5.47
C ILE A 140 10.75 6.19 -5.75
N VAL A 141 9.95 7.26 -5.79
CA VAL A 141 8.50 7.13 -5.95
C VAL A 141 8.15 6.51 -7.30
N ILE A 142 8.73 6.98 -8.40
CA ILE A 142 8.44 6.45 -9.74
C ILE A 142 8.90 4.99 -9.89
N PRO A 143 10.16 4.60 -9.56
CA PRO A 143 10.57 3.20 -9.61
C PRO A 143 9.74 2.30 -8.68
N THR A 144 9.43 2.76 -7.47
CA THR A 144 8.61 2.02 -6.51
C THR A 144 7.19 1.83 -7.04
N ALA A 145 6.60 2.83 -7.68
CA ALA A 145 5.28 2.70 -8.29
C ALA A 145 5.25 1.63 -9.39
N LEU A 146 6.29 1.56 -10.23
CA LEU A 146 6.40 0.52 -11.25
C LEU A 146 6.52 -0.88 -10.63
N ILE A 147 7.41 -1.05 -9.65
CA ILE A 147 7.62 -2.33 -8.96
C ILE A 147 6.35 -2.75 -8.22
N ASN A 148 5.73 -1.86 -7.46
CA ASN A 148 4.51 -2.14 -6.72
C ASN A 148 3.33 -2.44 -7.64
N THR A 149 3.25 -1.82 -8.82
CA THR A 149 2.20 -2.13 -9.80
C THR A 149 2.26 -3.60 -10.21
N VAL A 150 3.46 -4.09 -10.55
CA VAL A 150 3.66 -5.50 -10.90
C VAL A 150 3.40 -6.40 -9.69
N ALA A 151 3.95 -6.07 -8.53
CA ALA A 151 3.76 -6.86 -7.30
C ALA A 151 2.29 -6.97 -6.89
N THR A 152 1.57 -5.84 -6.81
CA THR A 152 0.14 -5.81 -6.48
C THR A 152 -0.68 -6.62 -7.48
N PHE A 153 -0.39 -6.52 -8.77
CA PHE A 153 -1.12 -7.27 -9.79
C PHE A 153 -0.93 -8.79 -9.63
N LEU A 154 0.31 -9.25 -9.42
CA LEU A 154 0.60 -10.66 -9.18
C LEU A 154 -0.06 -11.16 -7.89
N CYS A 155 0.07 -10.42 -6.80
CA CYS A 155 -0.55 -10.76 -5.52
C CYS A 155 -2.07 -10.79 -5.61
N TYR A 156 -2.68 -9.84 -6.32
CA TYR A 156 -4.11 -9.84 -6.61
C TYR A 156 -4.54 -11.13 -7.30
N LYS A 157 -3.84 -11.55 -8.37
CA LYS A 157 -4.15 -12.79 -9.09
C LYS A 157 -4.04 -14.03 -8.20
N VAL A 158 -2.96 -14.15 -7.43
CA VAL A 158 -2.74 -15.28 -6.53
C VAL A 158 -3.82 -15.36 -5.46
N VAL A 159 -4.11 -14.23 -4.79
CA VAL A 159 -5.07 -14.17 -3.69
C VAL A 159 -6.49 -14.47 -4.17
N PHE A 160 -6.91 -13.92 -5.31
CA PHE A 160 -8.24 -14.20 -5.85
C PHE A 160 -8.36 -15.63 -6.38
N SER A 161 -7.33 -16.17 -7.03
CA SER A 161 -7.31 -17.58 -7.43
C SER A 161 -7.42 -18.53 -6.23
N ALA A 162 -6.70 -18.25 -5.14
CA ALA A 162 -6.77 -19.04 -3.92
C ALA A 162 -8.14 -18.93 -3.23
N LYS A 163 -8.72 -17.73 -3.21
CA LYS A 163 -10.06 -17.47 -2.68
C LYS A 163 -11.11 -18.28 -3.42
N ASP A 164 -11.06 -18.30 -4.75
CA ASP A 164 -12.02 -19.01 -5.60
C ASP A 164 -11.96 -20.53 -5.36
N MET A 165 -10.75 -21.09 -5.21
CA MET A 165 -10.56 -22.51 -4.87
C MET A 165 -11.20 -22.91 -3.53
N ILE A 166 -11.12 -22.02 -2.53
CA ILE A 166 -11.70 -22.28 -1.20
C ILE A 166 -13.23 -22.21 -1.26
N THR A 167 -13.80 -21.29 -2.04
CA THR A 167 -15.25 -21.14 -2.17
C THR A 167 -15.90 -22.21 -3.05
N HIS A 168 -15.16 -22.80 -4.00
CA HIS A 168 -15.67 -23.92 -4.81
C HIS A 168 -15.64 -25.28 -4.09
N LYS A 169 -14.93 -25.41 -2.97
CA LYS A 169 -14.88 -26.63 -2.15
C LYS A 169 -15.88 -26.65 -0.99
N ALA A 170 -16.68 -25.60 -0.82
CA ALA A 170 -17.69 -25.47 0.23
C ALA A 170 -19.10 -25.53 -0.38
#